data_AF-A0A7K0F815-F1
#
_entry.id   AF-A0A7K0F815-F1
#
_cell.length_a   1.000
_cell.length_b   1.000
_cell.length_c   1.000
_cell.angle_alpha   90.00
_cell.angle_beta   90.00
_cell.angle_gamma   90.00
#
_symmetry.space_group_name_H-M   'P 1'
#
loop_
_entity.id
_entity.type
_entity.pdbx_description
1 polymer ?
#
loop_
_entity_poly.entity_id
_entity_poly.type
_entity_poly.pdbx_seq_one_letter_code
_entity_poly.pdbx_strand_id
1 'polypeptide(L)'
;MKTYSDKIKKLAFTAIIILTTQISVHAQQSTLIQDKNSTPLVLCIKFKTTPENAEGFKNVLIKLFDTISHEQNFVAADLHQAIRKPEEFLVYETWNDTVSHFINVQMKKTYAVEFEKVLKQMNVERSPEAYTSFGHLTKK
;
A
#
# COMPACT_ATOMS: atom_id res chain seq x y z
N MET A 1 -37.21 23.21 59.30
CA MET A 1 -37.45 22.51 58.01
C MET A 1 -36.33 22.89 57.04
N LYS A 2 -35.30 22.05 56.95
CA LYS A 2 -34.24 22.14 55.93
C LYS A 2 -34.27 20.81 55.19
N THR A 3 -34.63 20.89 53.93
CA THR A 3 -34.92 19.75 53.06
C THR A 3 -33.65 18.95 52.79
N TYR A 4 -33.86 17.64 52.59
CA TYR A 4 -32.92 16.56 52.27
C TYR A 4 -32.21 16.76 50.90
N SER A 5 -31.78 17.98 50.59
CA SER A 5 -31.32 18.38 49.24
C SER A 5 -29.88 18.92 49.20
N ASP A 6 -29.14 18.92 50.32
CA ASP A 6 -27.79 19.52 50.37
C ASP A 6 -26.67 18.61 50.88
N LYS A 7 -26.95 17.33 51.16
CA LYS A 7 -25.91 16.33 51.48
C LYS A 7 -25.46 15.45 50.30
N ILE A 8 -26.10 15.57 49.14
CA ILE A 8 -25.81 14.74 47.95
C ILE A 8 -24.71 15.36 47.06
N LYS A 9 -24.30 16.61 47.30
CA LYS A 9 -23.30 17.31 46.45
C LYS A 9 -21.84 17.13 46.85
N LYS A 10 -21.50 16.21 47.78
CA LYS A 10 -20.10 16.06 48.25
C LYS A 10 -19.58 14.64 48.44
N LEU A 11 -20.23 13.62 47.87
CA LEU A 11 -19.75 12.24 47.97
C LEU A 11 -20.03 11.44 46.68
N ALA A 12 -19.31 11.79 45.61
CA ALA A 12 -19.19 10.96 44.41
C ALA A 12 -17.87 11.27 43.71
N PHE A 13 -16.78 11.20 44.47
CA PHE A 13 -15.44 10.95 43.93
C PHE A 13 -15.13 9.49 44.28
N THR A 14 -14.43 8.81 43.38
CA THR A 14 -13.99 7.40 43.43
C THR A 14 -15.03 6.29 43.20
N ALA A 15 -15.07 5.80 41.94
CA ALA A 15 -15.26 4.40 41.47
C ALA A 15 -15.97 4.41 40.10
N ILE A 16 -15.29 4.06 38.98
CA ILE A 16 -15.39 2.74 38.30
C ILE A 16 -16.80 2.61 37.63
N ILE A 17 -17.04 2.63 36.31
CA ILE A 17 -16.41 2.00 35.15
C ILE A 17 -16.88 2.77 33.90
N ILE A 18 -15.97 3.09 32.99
CA ILE A 18 -16.29 3.53 31.62
C ILE A 18 -16.90 2.31 30.91
N LEU A 19 -18.23 2.28 30.82
CA LEU A 19 -18.97 1.29 30.04
C LEU A 19 -19.19 1.84 28.61
N THR A 20 -18.87 0.98 27.63
CA THR A 20 -19.19 1.03 26.20
C THR A 20 -18.43 2.01 25.29
N THR A 21 -17.20 1.64 24.93
CA THR A 21 -16.69 1.75 23.55
C THR A 21 -16.04 0.42 23.11
N GLN A 22 -16.75 -0.70 23.26
CA GLN A 22 -16.30 -2.02 22.79
C GLN A 22 -17.14 -2.54 21.61
N ILE A 23 -17.48 -1.67 20.64
CA ILE A 23 -18.05 -2.15 19.36
C ILE A 23 -17.17 -1.77 18.14
N SER A 24 -16.15 -0.92 18.28
CA SER A 24 -15.31 -0.57 17.12
C SER A 24 -13.99 -1.35 17.00
N VAL A 25 -13.55 -2.08 18.03
CA VAL A 25 -12.29 -2.85 17.94
C VAL A 25 -12.47 -4.16 17.18
N HIS A 26 -13.66 -4.75 17.15
CA HIS A 26 -13.91 -5.99 16.40
C HIS A 26 -13.98 -5.80 14.88
N ALA A 27 -14.23 -4.57 14.39
CA ALA A 27 -14.22 -4.25 12.96
C ALA A 27 -12.82 -3.86 12.44
N GLN A 28 -11.86 -3.55 13.33
CA GLN A 28 -10.48 -3.22 12.95
C GLN A 28 -9.52 -4.41 13.05
N GLN A 29 -9.89 -5.49 13.74
CA GLN A 29 -9.04 -6.69 13.85
C GLN A 29 -9.13 -7.59 12.61
N SER A 30 -10.25 -7.56 11.87
CA SER A 30 -10.49 -8.42 10.70
C SER A 30 -9.72 -8.02 9.44
N THR A 31 -9.04 -6.87 9.42
CA THR A 31 -8.24 -6.38 8.30
C THR A 31 -6.73 -6.61 8.45
N LEU A 32 -6.26 -7.21 9.56
CA LEU A 32 -4.83 -7.30 9.87
C LEU A 32 -4.24 -8.72 9.80
N ILE A 33 -5.01 -9.72 9.38
CA ILE A 33 -4.43 -11.01 9.00
C ILE A 33 -4.87 -11.29 7.57
N GLN A 34 -4.01 -10.90 6.63
CA GLN A 34 -4.04 -11.45 5.29
C GLN A 34 -4.01 -12.97 5.44
N ASP A 35 -5.01 -13.63 4.87
CA ASP A 35 -5.11 -15.09 4.93
C ASP A 35 -3.80 -15.66 4.37
N LYS A 36 -3.08 -16.46 5.16
CA LYS A 36 -1.76 -17.02 4.79
C LYS A 36 -1.83 -17.87 3.51
N ASN A 37 -3.05 -18.19 3.07
CA ASN A 37 -3.38 -18.95 1.86
C ASN A 37 -3.86 -18.06 0.69
N SER A 38 -3.84 -16.74 0.81
CA SER A 38 -4.22 -15.85 -0.29
C SER A 38 -3.14 -15.80 -1.35
N THR A 39 -3.53 -15.98 -2.62
CA THR A 39 -2.61 -15.86 -3.74
C THR A 39 -2.04 -14.45 -3.80
N PRO A 40 -0.70 -14.28 -3.93
CA PRO A 40 -0.09 -12.96 -4.04
C PRO A 40 -0.70 -12.13 -5.17
N LEU A 41 -0.79 -10.81 -4.93
CA LEU A 41 -1.07 -9.83 -5.95
C LEU A 41 0.15 -9.68 -6.85
N VAL A 42 -0.05 -9.80 -8.15
CA VAL A 42 0.96 -9.50 -9.16
C VAL A 42 0.50 -8.29 -9.97
N LEU A 43 1.36 -7.29 -10.13
CA LEU A 43 1.12 -6.16 -11.01
C LEU A 43 2.12 -6.21 -12.17
N CYS A 44 1.59 -6.01 -13.38
CA CYS A 44 2.32 -5.86 -14.63
C CYS A 44 2.12 -4.43 -15.09
N ILE A 45 3.18 -3.62 -15.07
CA ILE A 45 3.07 -2.19 -15.34
C ILE A 45 3.97 -1.85 -16.52
N LYS A 46 3.33 -1.39 -17.60
CA LYS A 46 4.04 -0.80 -18.74
C LYS A 46 4.16 0.70 -18.53
N PHE A 47 5.37 1.20 -18.75
CA PHE A 47 5.64 2.62 -18.79
C PHE A 47 6.19 3.01 -20.15
N LYS A 48 5.80 4.19 -20.63
CA LYS A 48 6.36 4.79 -21.83
C LYS A 48 6.70 6.24 -21.55
N THR A 49 7.96 6.60 -21.79
CA THR A 49 8.45 7.97 -21.68
C THR A 49 8.92 8.47 -23.05
N THR A 50 9.54 9.65 -23.11
CA THR A 50 10.21 10.12 -24.32
C THR A 50 11.65 9.57 -24.38
N PRO A 51 12.24 9.41 -25.57
CA PRO A 51 13.62 8.94 -25.70
C PRO A 51 14.64 9.74 -24.88
N GLU A 52 14.47 11.06 -24.78
CA GLU A 52 15.36 11.95 -24.04
C GLU A 52 15.30 11.70 -22.52
N ASN A 53 14.14 11.29 -22.02
CA ASN A 53 13.89 11.03 -20.61
C ASN A 53 14.17 9.58 -20.20
N ALA A 54 14.42 8.67 -21.15
CA ALA A 54 14.52 7.23 -20.91
C ALA A 54 15.51 6.88 -19.79
N GLU A 55 16.75 7.37 -19.87
CA GLU A 55 17.78 7.07 -18.87
C GLU A 55 17.45 7.71 -17.51
N GLY A 56 16.90 8.93 -17.52
CA GLY A 56 16.44 9.58 -16.29
C GLY A 56 15.33 8.79 -15.60
N PHE A 57 14.34 8.34 -16.37
CA PHE A 57 13.21 7.59 -15.86
C PHE A 57 13.60 6.19 -15.36
N LYS A 58 14.55 5.53 -16.03
CA LYS A 58 15.16 4.29 -15.54
C LYS A 58 15.75 4.46 -14.13
N ASN A 59 16.48 5.54 -13.91
CA ASN A 59 17.05 5.86 -12.59
C ASN A 59 15.97 6.19 -11.55
N VAL A 60 14.86 6.82 -11.95
CA VAL A 60 13.70 7.02 -11.07
C VAL A 60 13.10 5.67 -10.65
N LEU A 61 12.87 4.75 -11.58
CA LEU A 61 12.35 3.41 -11.27
C LEU A 61 13.25 2.66 -10.31
N ILE A 62 14.57 2.65 -10.55
CA ILE A 62 15.53 1.98 -9.65
C ILE A 62 15.43 2.53 -8.22
N LYS A 63 15.39 3.85 -8.05
CA LYS A 63 15.26 4.49 -6.72
C LYS A 63 13.91 4.21 -6.06
N LEU A 64 12.83 4.22 -6.84
CA LEU A 64 11.50 3.87 -6.34
C LEU A 64 11.49 2.44 -5.82
N PHE A 65 12.01 1.48 -6.59
CA PHE A 65 12.01 0.07 -6.22
C PHE A 65 13.00 -0.25 -5.10
N ASP A 66 14.09 0.49 -4.97
CA ASP A 66 14.94 0.44 -3.77
C ASP A 66 14.13 0.82 -2.52
N THR A 67 13.36 1.92 -2.58
CA THR A 67 12.49 2.34 -1.46
C THR A 67 11.41 1.30 -1.16
N ILE A 68 10.69 0.85 -2.20
CA ILE A 68 9.60 -0.14 -2.10
C ILE A 68 10.10 -1.49 -1.56
N SER A 69 11.34 -1.88 -1.87
CA SER A 69 11.90 -3.18 -1.43
C SER A 69 11.95 -3.36 0.09
N HIS A 70 11.83 -2.27 0.85
CA HIS A 70 11.81 -2.28 2.32
C HIS A 70 10.40 -2.42 2.92
N GLU A 71 9.34 -2.42 2.10
CA GLU A 71 7.96 -2.62 2.58
C GLU A 71 7.72 -4.07 3.00
N GLN A 72 7.03 -4.28 4.12
CA GLN A 72 6.85 -5.61 4.69
C GLN A 72 6.04 -6.58 3.80
N ASN A 73 5.11 -6.04 3.00
CA ASN A 73 4.27 -6.80 2.08
C ASN A 73 4.89 -6.94 0.67
N PHE A 74 6.04 -6.31 0.41
CA PHE A 74 6.73 -6.47 -0.87
C PHE A 74 7.40 -7.84 -0.94
N VAL A 75 7.24 -8.54 -2.07
CA VAL A 75 7.84 -9.87 -2.28
C VAL A 75 9.01 -9.78 -3.26
N ALA A 76 8.77 -9.24 -4.45
CA ALA A 76 9.78 -9.14 -5.50
C ALA A 76 9.36 -8.14 -6.57
N ALA A 77 10.33 -7.63 -7.33
CA ALA A 77 10.07 -6.97 -8.59
C ALA A 77 11.16 -7.25 -9.61
N ASP A 78 10.75 -7.40 -10.88
CA ASP A 78 11.64 -7.45 -12.03
C ASP A 78 11.39 -6.21 -12.90
N LEU A 79 12.46 -5.47 -13.17
CA LEU A 79 12.42 -4.25 -13.96
C LEU A 79 13.08 -4.51 -15.31
N HIS A 80 12.33 -4.28 -16.38
CA HIS A 80 12.78 -4.52 -17.75
C HIS A 80 12.74 -3.24 -18.57
N GLN A 81 13.67 -3.15 -19.51
CA GLN A 81 13.71 -2.13 -20.56
C GLN A 81 13.58 -2.83 -21.91
N ALA A 82 12.79 -2.28 -22.82
CA ALA A 82 12.60 -2.90 -24.13
C ALA A 82 13.86 -2.78 -24.99
N ILE A 83 14.28 -3.90 -25.60
CA ILE A 83 15.55 -4.00 -26.37
C ILE A 83 15.60 -3.02 -27.54
N ARG A 84 14.47 -2.77 -28.21
CA ARG A 84 14.41 -1.92 -29.43
C ARG A 84 13.82 -0.53 -29.17
N LYS A 85 13.36 -0.25 -27.96
CA LYS A 85 12.66 0.97 -27.58
C LYS A 85 13.06 1.35 -26.16
N PRO A 86 14.23 1.98 -25.97
CA PRO A 86 14.77 2.25 -24.63
C PRO A 86 13.86 3.13 -23.76
N GLU A 87 12.90 3.84 -24.36
CA GLU A 87 11.87 4.63 -23.70
C GLU A 87 10.66 3.83 -23.17
N GLU A 88 10.59 2.53 -23.46
CA GLU A 88 9.55 1.62 -22.97
C GLU A 88 10.11 0.70 -21.87
N PHE A 89 9.39 0.64 -20.75
CA PHE A 89 9.73 -0.16 -19.58
C PHE A 89 8.58 -1.08 -19.19
N LEU A 90 8.93 -2.24 -18.63
CA LEU A 90 7.99 -3.21 -18.10
C LEU A 90 8.42 -3.58 -16.69
N VAL A 91 7.50 -3.49 -15.74
CA VAL A 91 7.74 -3.88 -14.36
C VAL A 91 6.77 -4.99 -13.98
N TYR A 92 7.31 -6.08 -13.46
CA TYR A 92 6.55 -7.07 -12.73
C TYR A 92 6.81 -6.87 -11.24
N GLU A 93 5.76 -6.74 -10.43
CA GLU A 93 5.89 -6.67 -8.98
C GLU A 93 4.94 -7.68 -8.33
N THR A 94 5.42 -8.31 -7.26
CA THR A 94 4.66 -9.28 -6.47
C THR A 94 4.54 -8.77 -5.05
N TRP A 95 3.33 -8.86 -4.52
CA TRP A 95 2.96 -8.35 -3.20
C TRP A 95 2.18 -9.40 -2.44
N ASN A 96 2.51 -9.56 -1.15
CA ASN A 96 1.63 -10.20 -0.18
C ASN A 96 0.54 -9.20 0.20
N ASP A 97 -0.37 -8.96 -0.73
CA ASP A 97 -1.44 -7.97 -0.59
C ASP A 97 -2.66 -8.36 -1.43
N THR A 98 -3.78 -7.70 -1.20
CA THR A 98 -4.97 -7.71 -2.07
C THR A 98 -5.02 -6.42 -2.88
N VAL A 99 -5.68 -6.43 -4.05
CA VAL A 99 -5.87 -5.21 -4.85
C VAL A 99 -6.51 -4.08 -4.01
N SER A 100 -7.54 -4.40 -3.22
CA SER A 100 -8.25 -3.40 -2.43
C SER A 100 -7.38 -2.79 -1.34
N HIS A 101 -6.60 -3.57 -0.61
CA HIS A 101 -5.71 -3.03 0.42
C HIS A 101 -4.53 -2.26 -0.21
N PHE A 102 -3.94 -2.77 -1.29
CA PHE A 102 -2.91 -2.07 -2.06
C PHE A 102 -3.37 -0.67 -2.50
N ILE A 103 -4.53 -0.54 -3.13
CA ILE A 103 -5.05 0.77 -3.56
C ILE A 103 -5.32 1.69 -2.35
N ASN A 104 -5.84 1.15 -1.25
CA ASN A 104 -6.25 1.95 -0.11
C ASN A 104 -5.11 2.37 0.82
N VAL A 105 -3.98 1.65 0.81
CA VAL A 105 -2.86 1.85 1.71
C VAL A 105 -1.59 2.17 0.93
N GLN A 106 -1.17 1.26 0.05
CA GLN A 106 0.10 1.34 -0.66
C GLN A 106 0.16 2.55 -1.60
N MET A 107 -0.90 2.80 -2.37
CA MET A 107 -0.98 3.95 -3.29
C MET A 107 -1.08 5.32 -2.58
N LYS A 108 -1.25 5.34 -1.25
CA LYS A 108 -1.29 6.58 -0.45
C LYS A 108 0.03 6.88 0.25
N LYS A 109 1.01 5.97 0.16
CA LYS A 109 2.35 6.19 0.74
C LYS A 109 3.02 7.40 0.08
N THR A 110 3.86 8.09 0.85
CA THR A 110 4.52 9.32 0.38
C THR A 110 5.31 9.09 -0.92
N TYR A 111 6.11 8.02 -1.01
CA TYR A 111 6.86 7.74 -2.24
C TYR A 111 5.95 7.44 -3.44
N ALA A 112 4.78 6.84 -3.23
CA ALA A 112 3.83 6.57 -4.32
C ALA A 112 3.24 7.90 -4.83
N VAL A 113 2.84 8.79 -3.92
CA VAL A 113 2.34 10.13 -4.27
C VAL A 113 3.41 10.99 -4.94
N GLU A 114 4.66 10.95 -4.47
CA GLU A 114 5.76 11.66 -5.13
C GLU A 114 6.05 11.07 -6.51
N PHE A 115 6.00 9.75 -6.67
CA PHE A 115 6.17 9.10 -7.96
C PHE A 115 5.09 9.51 -8.97
N GLU A 116 3.82 9.65 -8.56
CA GLU A 116 2.76 10.17 -9.43
C GLU A 116 3.06 11.59 -9.95
N LYS A 117 3.74 12.42 -9.15
CA LYS A 117 4.18 13.76 -9.62
C LYS A 117 5.29 13.63 -10.65
N VAL A 118 6.26 12.74 -10.43
CA VAL A 118 7.36 12.48 -11.36
C VAL A 118 6.82 11.99 -12.71
N LEU A 119 5.85 11.07 -12.71
CA LEU A 119 5.20 10.60 -13.94
C LEU A 119 4.63 11.76 -14.75
N LYS A 120 3.92 12.70 -14.10
CA LYS A 120 3.37 13.89 -14.75
C LYS A 120 4.46 14.84 -15.26
N GLN A 121 5.48 15.09 -14.45
CA GLN A 121 6.59 16.00 -14.80
C GLN A 121 7.39 15.50 -16.00
N MET A 122 7.62 14.19 -16.09
CA MET A 122 8.38 13.55 -17.15
C MET A 122 7.52 13.11 -18.35
N ASN A 123 6.20 13.42 -18.32
CA ASN A 123 5.21 13.01 -19.31
C ASN A 123 5.25 11.50 -19.60
N VAL A 124 5.26 10.70 -18.54
CA VAL A 124 5.31 9.24 -18.61
C VAL A 124 3.89 8.69 -18.62
N GLU A 125 3.58 7.91 -19.65
CA GLU A 125 2.37 7.10 -19.71
C GLU A 125 2.55 5.82 -18.88
N ARG A 126 1.52 5.43 -18.13
CA ARG A 126 1.49 4.21 -17.33
C ARG A 126 0.25 3.38 -17.66
N SER A 127 0.44 2.09 -17.87
CA SER A 127 -0.63 1.10 -18.07
C SER A 127 -0.45 -0.07 -17.11
N PRO A 128 -1.13 -0.05 -15.94
CA PRO A 128 -1.06 -1.12 -14.95
C PRO A 128 -2.12 -2.18 -15.20
N GLU A 129 -1.76 -3.44 -14.96
CA GLU A 129 -2.65 -4.59 -15.00
C GLU A 129 -2.40 -5.47 -13.76
N ALA A 130 -3.46 -5.99 -13.14
CA ALA A 130 -3.40 -6.76 -11.91
C ALA A 130 -3.79 -8.22 -12.12
N TYR A 131 -3.07 -9.13 -11.47
CA TYR A 131 -3.16 -10.56 -11.66
C TYR A 131 -3.05 -11.31 -10.32
N THR A 132 -3.48 -12.57 -10.35
CA THR A 132 -3.17 -13.58 -9.34
C THR A 132 -2.36 -14.70 -10.00
N SER A 133 -1.37 -15.24 -9.29
CA SER A 133 -0.57 -16.36 -9.79
C SER A 133 -1.37 -17.67 -9.76
N PHE A 134 -1.42 -18.37 -10.89
CA PHE A 134 -2.01 -19.72 -10.95
C PHE A 134 -0.97 -20.84 -10.85
N GLY A 135 0.32 -20.52 -10.95
CA GLY A 135 1.41 -21.49 -10.85
C GLY A 135 2.77 -20.82 -10.72
N HIS A 136 3.72 -21.53 -10.10
CA HIS A 136 5.12 -21.11 -9.96
C HIS A 136 6.02 -22.29 -10.32
N LEU A 137 6.99 -22.05 -11.21
CA LEU A 137 7.89 -23.07 -11.72
C LEU A 137 9.33 -22.62 -11.46
N THR A 138 10.12 -23.50 -10.84
CA THR A 138 11.55 -23.29 -10.65
C THR A 138 12.33 -24.35 -11.42
N LYS A 139 13.57 -24.02 -11.83
CA LYS A 139 14.47 -25.00 -12.42
C LYS A 139 14.76 -26.08 -11.37
N LYS A 140 14.63 -27.35 -11.76
CA LYS A 140 14.98 -28.50 -10.93
C LYS A 140 16.49 -28.69 -10.85
#